data_AF-A0A382WEQ7-F1
#
_entry.id   AF-A0A382WEQ7-F1
#
_cell.length_a   1.000
_cell.length_b   1.000
_cell.length_c   1.000
_cell.angle_alpha   90.00
_cell.angle_beta   90.00
_cell.angle_gamma   90.00
#
_symmetry.space_group_name_H-M   'P 1'
#
loop_
_entity.id
_entity.type
_entity.pdbx_description
1 polymer ?
#
loop_
_entity_poly.entity_id
_entity_poly.type
_entity_poly.pdbx_seq_one_letter_code
_entity_poly.pdbx_strand_id
1 'polypeptide(L)'
;VASGFCPAALGTDTLGSVRLPAAYCGLVGLKPSLGAISNLGIRVLGQSLDCTGPITRTVADCKIMMQCLLPSAPTQTVSLASPLVWSHLSEIDEALLTPAVASAYQQALNKIQQW
;
A
#
# COMPACT_ATOMS: atom_id res chain seq x y z
N VAL A 1 -6.46 14.25 -0.71
CA VAL A 1 -5.35 13.85 -1.60
C VAL A 1 -5.75 13.88 -3.07
N ALA A 2 -6.66 13.02 -3.56
CA ALA A 2 -7.05 13.00 -4.98
C ALA A 2 -7.59 14.34 -5.49
N SER A 3 -8.40 15.04 -4.68
CA SER A 3 -8.91 16.39 -4.99
C SER A 3 -7.87 17.52 -4.87
N GLY A 4 -6.62 17.22 -4.51
CA GLY A 4 -5.56 18.22 -4.35
C GLY A 4 -5.59 19.04 -3.05
N PHE A 5 -6.53 18.80 -2.13
CA PHE A 5 -6.60 19.55 -0.85
C PHE A 5 -5.42 19.33 0.10
N CYS A 6 -4.69 18.24 -0.06
CA CYS A 6 -3.48 17.96 0.70
C CYS A 6 -2.51 17.10 -0.13
N PRO A 7 -1.19 17.23 0.08
CA PRO A 7 -0.19 16.44 -0.64
C PRO A 7 -0.20 14.96 -0.24
N ALA A 8 -0.53 14.67 1.02
CA ALA A 8 -0.61 13.34 1.60
C ALA A 8 -1.66 13.32 2.73
N ALA A 9 -2.11 12.13 3.11
CA ALA A 9 -2.98 11.91 4.27
C ALA A 9 -2.60 10.64 5.01
N LEU A 10 -3.03 10.55 6.28
CA LEU A 10 -2.97 9.32 7.08
C LEU A 10 -4.35 8.67 7.13
N GLY A 11 -4.35 7.34 7.12
CA GLY A 11 -5.54 6.53 7.39
C GLY A 11 -5.18 5.32 8.25
N THR A 12 -6.19 4.58 8.67
CA THR A 12 -6.05 3.28 9.35
C THR A 12 -6.59 2.19 8.45
N ASP A 13 -5.95 1.03 8.42
CA ASP A 13 -6.30 -0.12 7.60
C ASP A 13 -6.39 -1.36 8.49
N THR A 14 -7.63 -1.74 8.83
CA THR A 14 -7.94 -2.99 9.54
C THR A 14 -8.15 -4.12 8.54
N LEU A 15 -8.93 -3.86 7.48
CA LEU A 15 -9.30 -4.85 6.45
C LEU A 15 -9.17 -4.32 5.02
N GLY A 16 -8.60 -3.12 4.83
CA GLY A 16 -8.50 -2.47 3.53
C GLY A 16 -8.70 -0.96 3.55
N SER A 17 -8.99 -0.37 4.71
CA SER A 17 -9.43 1.03 4.82
C SER A 17 -8.39 2.10 4.42
N VAL A 18 -7.15 1.71 4.08
CA VAL A 18 -6.19 2.58 3.36
C VAL A 18 -6.11 2.18 1.88
N ARG A 19 -5.95 0.89 1.59
CA ARG A 19 -5.72 0.39 0.22
C ARG A 19 -6.94 0.52 -0.70
N LEU A 20 -8.14 0.17 -0.20
CA LEU A 20 -9.39 0.23 -0.97
C LEU A 20 -9.78 1.66 -1.38
N PRO A 21 -9.86 2.66 -0.47
CA PRO A 21 -10.18 4.02 -0.89
C PRO A 21 -9.07 4.62 -1.77
N ALA A 22 -7.81 4.23 -1.58
CA ALA A 22 -6.74 4.65 -2.48
C ALA A 22 -6.94 4.08 -3.89
N ALA A 23 -7.28 2.79 -4.03
CA ALA A 23 -7.60 2.18 -5.32
C ALA A 23 -8.79 2.87 -6.01
N TYR A 24 -9.87 3.16 -5.27
CA TYR A 24 -11.04 3.85 -5.82
C TYR A 24 -10.75 5.29 -6.23
N CYS A 25 -9.83 5.97 -5.55
CA CYS A 25 -9.46 7.36 -5.84
C CYS A 25 -8.26 7.50 -6.80
N GLY A 26 -7.72 6.41 -7.34
CA GLY A 26 -6.53 6.46 -8.21
C GLY A 26 -5.26 6.96 -7.49
N LEU A 27 -5.06 6.52 -6.24
CA LEU A 27 -3.96 6.93 -5.37
C LEU A 27 -3.10 5.74 -4.94
N VAL A 28 -1.94 6.04 -4.36
CA VAL A 28 -1.09 5.08 -3.67
C VAL A 28 -1.52 5.01 -2.20
N GLY A 29 -2.02 3.86 -1.77
CA GLY A 29 -2.33 3.58 -0.36
C GLY A 29 -1.49 2.41 0.14
N LEU A 30 -0.74 2.62 1.22
CA LEU A 30 0.13 1.60 1.79
C LEU A 30 -0.36 1.20 3.18
N LYS A 31 -0.65 -0.10 3.34
CA LYS A 31 -0.74 -0.71 4.67
C LYS A 31 0.64 -1.25 5.03
N PRO A 32 1.34 -0.67 6.03
CA PRO A 32 2.64 -1.20 6.43
C PRO A 32 2.52 -2.54 7.16
N SER A 33 3.67 -3.12 7.52
CA SER A 33 3.75 -4.26 8.44
C SER A 33 3.09 -3.92 9.77
N LEU A 34 2.39 -4.88 10.37
CA LEU A 34 1.74 -4.70 11.66
C LEU A 34 2.75 -4.21 12.71
N GLY A 35 2.41 -3.14 13.43
CA GLY A 35 3.27 -2.54 14.45
C GLY A 35 4.43 -1.68 13.93
N ALA A 36 4.61 -1.55 12.61
CA ALA A 36 5.67 -0.70 12.05
C ALA A 36 5.47 0.79 12.39
N ILE A 37 4.22 1.23 12.51
CA ILE A 37 3.84 2.56 13.00
C ILE A 37 3.04 2.36 14.29
N SER A 38 3.35 3.14 15.33
CA SER A 38 2.62 3.08 16.59
C SER A 38 1.15 3.47 16.40
N ASN A 39 0.23 2.68 16.94
CA ASN A 39 -1.19 2.99 16.99
C ASN A 39 -1.60 3.74 18.27
N LEU A 40 -0.63 4.25 19.05
CA LEU A 40 -0.95 5.05 20.22
C LEU A 40 -1.79 6.27 19.81
N GLY A 41 -2.95 6.44 20.47
CA GLY A 41 -3.89 7.53 20.16
C GLY A 41 -4.86 7.23 19.00
N ILE A 42 -4.76 6.07 18.36
CA ILE A 42 -5.70 5.61 17.33
C ILE A 42 -6.82 4.80 18.00
N ARG A 43 -8.07 5.03 17.57
CA ARG A 43 -9.21 4.23 18.02
C ARG A 43 -9.08 2.81 17.48
N VAL A 44 -9.01 1.85 18.40
CA VAL A 44 -8.90 0.42 18.08
C VAL A 44 -10.21 -0.09 17.50
N LEU A 45 -10.12 -0.80 16.36
CA LEU A 45 -11.20 -1.58 15.78
C LEU A 45 -10.88 -3.08 15.85
N GLY A 46 -9.64 -3.45 15.50
CA GLY A 46 -9.14 -4.82 15.58
C GLY A 46 -7.65 -4.79 15.85
N GLN A 47 -7.25 -4.92 17.13
CA GLN A 47 -5.88 -4.69 17.58
C GLN A 47 -4.82 -5.52 16.83
N SER A 48 -5.15 -6.74 16.41
CA SER A 48 -4.28 -7.63 15.64
C SER A 48 -4.20 -7.30 14.15
N LEU A 49 -5.02 -6.36 13.67
CA LEU A 49 -5.18 -6.03 12.25
C LEU A 49 -4.89 -4.56 11.96
N ASP A 50 -5.18 -3.66 12.90
CA ASP A 50 -5.10 -2.22 12.74
C ASP A 50 -3.68 -1.77 12.38
N CYS A 51 -3.53 -1.17 11.20
CA CYS A 51 -2.29 -0.55 10.75
C CYS A 51 -2.55 0.90 10.34
N THR A 52 -1.81 1.86 10.90
CA THR A 52 -1.80 3.24 10.36
C THR A 52 -0.95 3.27 9.09
N GLY A 53 -1.40 3.96 8.05
CA GLY A 53 -0.70 4.00 6.76
C GLY A 53 -0.97 5.27 5.93
N PRO A 54 -0.06 5.64 5.02
CA PRO A 54 -0.21 6.83 4.19
C PRO A 54 -1.08 6.59 2.95
N ILE A 55 -1.75 7.66 2.52
CA ILE A 55 -2.40 7.78 1.22
C ILE A 55 -1.76 8.96 0.49
N THR A 56 -1.22 8.74 -0.70
CA THR A 56 -0.41 9.70 -1.47
C THR A 56 -0.67 9.61 -2.96
N ARG A 57 -0.20 10.59 -3.75
CA ARG A 57 -0.35 10.60 -5.22
C ARG A 57 0.68 9.72 -5.93
N THR A 58 1.86 9.55 -5.33
CA THR A 58 2.98 8.83 -5.95
C THR A 58 3.66 7.89 -4.96
N VAL A 59 4.35 6.86 -5.47
CA VAL A 59 5.14 5.95 -4.64
C VAL A 59 6.29 6.68 -3.94
N ALA A 60 6.86 7.72 -4.56
CA ALA A 60 7.90 8.55 -3.97
C ALA A 60 7.40 9.31 -2.74
N ASP A 61 6.23 9.94 -2.83
CA ASP A 61 5.60 10.62 -1.69
C ASP A 61 5.27 9.63 -0.56
N CYS A 62 4.80 8.43 -0.91
CA CYS A 62 4.55 7.35 0.04
C CYS A 62 5.83 6.99 0.82
N LYS A 63 6.96 6.86 0.11
CA LYS A 63 8.27 6.60 0.73
C LYS A 63 8.66 7.70 1.72
N ILE A 64 8.49 8.97 1.35
CA ILE A 64 8.80 10.11 2.22
C ILE A 64 7.92 10.05 3.49
N MET A 65 6.61 9.84 3.34
CA MET A 65 5.71 9.68 4.48
C MET A 65 6.17 8.54 5.40
N MET A 66 6.53 7.38 4.84
CA MET A 66 7.03 6.25 5.62
C MET A 66 8.32 6.58 6.37
N GLN A 67 9.26 7.32 5.77
CA GLN A 67 10.48 7.76 6.45
C GLN A 67 10.18 8.67 7.66
N CYS A 68 9.11 9.46 7.60
CA CYS A 68 8.68 10.31 8.73
C CYS A 68 7.92 9.55 9.82
N LEU A 69 7.20 8.48 9.45
CA LEU A 69 6.30 7.75 10.36
C LEU A 69 6.95 6.57 11.06
N LEU A 70 7.93 5.94 10.42
CA LEU A 70 8.63 4.81 11.00
C LEU A 70 9.49 5.28 12.18
N PRO A 71 9.59 4.47 13.26
CA PRO A 71 10.57 4.69 14.30
C PRO A 71 11.97 4.82 13.66
N SER A 72 12.80 5.71 14.21
CA SER A 72 14.20 5.84 13.79
C SER A 72 14.94 4.51 14.00
N ALA A 73 14.94 3.65 12.99
CA ALA A 73 15.77 2.46 12.92
C ALA A 73 17.01 2.77 12.08
N PRO A 74 18.18 2.18 12.37
CA PRO A 74 19.33 2.29 11.49
C PRO A 74 18.91 1.85 10.09
N THR A 75 19.15 2.71 9.10
CA THR A 75 18.82 2.43 7.70
C THR A 75 19.69 1.27 7.22
N GLN A 76 19.21 0.04 7.37
CA GLN A 76 19.79 -1.09 6.65
C GLN A 76 19.38 -0.94 5.20
N THR A 77 20.29 -0.38 4.40
CA THR A 77 20.20 -0.45 2.95
C THR A 77 20.47 -1.89 2.56
N VAL A 78 19.42 -2.67 2.34
CA VAL A 78 19.57 -4.01 1.75
C VAL A 78 19.97 -3.79 0.30
N SER A 79 21.23 -4.10 -0.02
CA SER A 79 21.66 -4.18 -1.42
C SER A 79 20.91 -5.33 -2.08
N LEU A 80 20.10 -5.02 -3.09
CA LEU A 80 19.48 -6.03 -3.95
C LEU A 80 20.56 -6.60 -4.88
N ALA A 81 21.45 -7.43 -4.33
CA ALA A 81 22.49 -8.12 -5.10
C ALA A 81 21.91 -9.18 -6.04
N SER A 82 20.63 -9.55 -5.86
CA SER A 82 19.89 -10.51 -6.67
C SER A 82 18.83 -9.80 -7.54
N PRO A 83 18.51 -10.34 -8.73
CA PRO A 83 17.39 -9.85 -9.53
C PRO A 83 16.09 -9.91 -8.71
N LEU A 84 15.20 -8.96 -8.96
CA LEU A 84 13.90 -8.91 -8.31
C LEU A 84 13.07 -10.13 -8.73
N VAL A 85 12.81 -11.02 -7.79
CA VAL A 85 11.92 -12.16 -8.00
C VAL A 85 10.52 -11.73 -7.58
N TRP A 86 9.56 -11.87 -8.48
CA TRP A 86 8.16 -11.59 -8.20
C TRP A 86 7.30 -12.84 -8.41
N SER A 87 6.18 -12.88 -7.70
CA SER A 87 5.13 -13.88 -7.85
C SER A 87 3.78 -13.20 -7.74
N HIS A 88 2.74 -13.86 -8.22
CA HIS A 88 1.35 -13.45 -8.01
C HIS A 88 0.59 -14.63 -7.37
N LEU A 89 -0.52 -14.32 -6.68
CA LEU A 89 -1.37 -15.37 -6.14
C LEU A 89 -2.04 -16.11 -7.31
N SER A 90 -1.85 -17.42 -7.39
CA SER A 90 -2.44 -18.27 -8.43
C SER A 90 -3.95 -18.46 -8.29
N GLU A 91 -4.50 -18.15 -7.10
CA GLU A 91 -5.90 -18.39 -6.73
C GLU A 91 -6.72 -17.10 -6.67
N ILE A 92 -6.49 -16.15 -7.59
CA ILE A 92 -7.45 -15.06 -7.75
C ILE A 92 -8.62 -15.61 -8.56
N ASP A 93 -9.77 -15.73 -7.90
CA ASP A 93 -11.03 -16.03 -8.59
C ASP A 93 -11.46 -14.80 -9.42
N GLU A 94 -11.02 -14.77 -10.68
CA GLU A 94 -11.36 -13.69 -11.60
C GLU A 94 -12.86 -13.57 -11.83
N ALA A 95 -13.66 -14.61 -11.54
CA ALA A 95 -15.12 -14.54 -11.63
C ALA A 95 -15.72 -13.61 -10.57
N LEU A 96 -15.00 -13.32 -9.47
CA LEU A 96 -15.41 -12.35 -8.46
C LEU A 96 -15.07 -10.90 -8.86
N LEU A 97 -14.30 -10.69 -9.93
CA LEU A 97 -13.89 -9.37 -10.39
C LEU A 97 -14.88 -8.82 -11.42
N THR A 98 -15.06 -7.49 -11.40
CA THR A 98 -15.71 -6.84 -12.53
C THR A 98 -14.80 -6.91 -13.77
N PRO A 99 -15.36 -6.91 -15.00
CA PRO A 99 -14.54 -6.98 -16.22
C PRO A 99 -13.46 -5.90 -16.31
N ALA A 100 -13.76 -4.69 -15.82
CA ALA A 100 -12.80 -3.59 -15.81
C ALA A 100 -11.62 -3.86 -14.87
N VAL A 101 -11.87 -4.41 -13.67
CA VAL A 101 -10.83 -4.74 -12.70
C VAL A 101 -9.99 -5.93 -13.20
N ALA A 102 -10.62 -6.96 -13.74
CA ALA A 102 -9.91 -8.11 -14.33
C ALA A 102 -8.97 -7.67 -15.47
N SER A 103 -9.46 -6.81 -16.38
CA SER A 103 -8.64 -6.26 -17.46
C SER A 103 -7.45 -5.45 -16.94
N ALA A 104 -7.67 -4.54 -15.98
CA ALA A 104 -6.60 -3.74 -15.39
C ALA A 104 -5.56 -4.61 -14.66
N TYR A 105 -6.01 -5.66 -13.96
CA TYR A 105 -5.14 -6.62 -13.30
C TYR A 105 -4.23 -7.35 -14.29
N GLN A 106 -4.79 -7.88 -15.38
CA GLN A 106 -4.01 -8.56 -16.43
C GLN A 106 -3.01 -7.61 -17.13
N GLN A 107 -3.41 -6.35 -17.37
CA GLN A 107 -2.49 -5.34 -17.89
C GLN A 107 -1.31 -5.07 -16.95
N ALA A 108 -1.54 -5.07 -15.63
CA ALA A 108 -0.47 -4.90 -14.65
C ALA A 108 0.49 -6.09 -14.65
N LEU A 109 -0.01 -7.33 -14.70
CA LEU A 109 0.82 -8.53 -14.79
C LEU A 109 1.71 -8.52 -16.03
N ASN A 110 1.15 -8.21 -17.20
CA ASN A 110 1.90 -8.13 -18.45
C ASN A 110 3.03 -7.07 -18.39
N LYS A 111 2.78 -5.94 -17.72
CA LYS A 111 3.81 -4.90 -17.53
C LYS A 111 4.94 -5.35 -16.60
N ILE A 112 4.61 -6.05 -15.51
CA ILE A 112 5.60 -6.54 -14.54
C ILE A 112 6.47 -7.63 -15.16
N GLN A 113 5.92 -8.50 -16.02
CA GLN A 113 6.68 -9.53 -16.73
C GLN A 113 7.75 -9.00 -17.69
N GLN A 114 7.65 -7.73 -18.08
CA GLN A 114 8.60 -7.08 -18.99
C GLN A 114 9.79 -6.43 -18.26
N TRP A 115 9.76 -6.40 -16.92
CA TRP A 115 10.82 -5.88 -16.06
C TRP A 115 11.78 -6.99 -15.64
#